data_AF-A0A7D7ZVM1-F1
#
_entry.id   AF-A0A7D7ZVM1-F1
#
_cell.length_a   1.000
_cell.length_b   1.000
_cell.length_c   1.000
_cell.angle_alpha   90.00
_cell.angle_beta   90.00
_cell.angle_gamma   90.00
#
_symmetry.space_group_name_H-M   'P 1'
#
loop_
_entity.id
_entity.type
_entity.pdbx_description
1 polymer ?
#
loop_
_entity_poly.entity_id
_entity_poly.type
_entity_poly.pdbx_seq_one_letter_code
_entity_poly.pdbx_strand_id
1 'polypeptide(L)'
;MNIEFFKSIIIGKWKYEDGRILEFETSEDFIFTDKNGVSHPEKQKLFLSEKNGTLQLSIPVLFEAIGIIKSVYDNEIIYDSFELDGTKTELKLIRI
;
A
#
# COMPACT_ATOMS: atom_id res chain seq x y z
N MET A 1 -8.75 -13.78 0.69
CA MET A 1 -9.16 -12.39 0.36
C MET A 1 -8.96 -12.22 -1.13
N ASN A 2 -9.93 -11.67 -1.86
CA ASN A 2 -9.85 -11.55 -3.33
C ASN A 2 -9.24 -10.20 -3.73
N ILE A 3 -8.41 -10.18 -4.78
CA ILE A 3 -7.84 -8.97 -5.37
C ILE A 3 -8.89 -7.91 -5.74
N GLU A 4 -10.06 -8.30 -6.26
CA GLU A 4 -11.13 -7.38 -6.64
C GLU A 4 -11.78 -6.70 -5.42
N PHE A 5 -11.88 -7.42 -4.30
CA PHE A 5 -12.30 -6.81 -3.03
C PHE A 5 -11.30 -5.74 -2.59
N PHE A 6 -10.01 -6.04 -2.63
CA PHE A 6 -8.97 -5.07 -2.27
C PHE A 6 -8.99 -3.83 -3.17
N LYS A 7 -9.10 -4.02 -4.49
CA LYS A 7 -9.20 -2.91 -5.46
C LYS A 7 -10.36 -1.98 -5.16
N SER A 8 -11.49 -2.52 -4.72
CA SER A 8 -12.66 -1.72 -4.33
C SER A 8 -12.44 -0.91 -3.05
N ILE A 9 -11.68 -1.46 -2.09
CA ILE A 9 -11.42 -0.80 -0.81
C ILE A 9 -10.31 0.24 -0.92
N ILE A 10 -9.22 -0.02 -1.65
CA ILE A 10 -8.02 0.83 -1.61
C ILE A 10 -8.22 2.25 -2.18
N ILE A 11 -9.27 2.50 -2.97
CA ILE A 11 -9.55 3.85 -3.48
C ILE A 11 -9.78 4.82 -2.31
N GLY A 12 -9.07 5.95 -2.32
CA GLY A 12 -9.10 6.96 -1.26
C GLY A 12 -7.72 7.34 -0.74
N LYS A 13 -7.70 8.10 0.37
CA LYS A 13 -6.48 8.58 1.01
C LYS A 13 -6.14 7.70 2.22
N TRP A 14 -4.89 7.30 2.28
CA TRP A 14 -4.36 6.41 3.30
C TRP A 14 -3.08 6.96 3.88
N LYS A 15 -2.90 6.80 5.18
CA LYS A 15 -1.78 7.35 5.93
C LYS A 15 -1.04 6.26 6.70
N TYR A 16 0.28 6.30 6.62
CA TYR A 16 1.17 5.52 7.48
C TYR A 16 1.37 6.22 8.84
N GLU A 17 1.76 5.45 9.85
CA GLU A 17 2.07 5.97 11.19
C GLU A 17 3.22 7.00 11.16
N ASP A 18 4.17 6.85 10.24
CA ASP A 18 5.30 7.77 10.06
C ASP A 18 4.95 9.08 9.33
N GLY A 19 3.69 9.27 8.97
CA GLY A 19 3.18 10.49 8.36
C GLY A 19 3.10 10.49 6.83
N ARG A 20 3.66 9.49 6.15
CA ARG A 20 3.50 9.33 4.69
C ARG A 20 2.03 9.14 4.31
N ILE A 21 1.63 9.68 3.16
CA ILE A 21 0.26 9.58 2.64
C ILE A 21 0.28 9.02 1.22
N LEU A 22 -0.65 8.10 0.94
CA LEU A 22 -0.94 7.55 -0.37
C LEU A 22 -2.37 7.93 -0.77
N GLU A 23 -2.53 8.54 -1.95
CA GLU A 23 -3.82 8.94 -2.48
C GLU A 23 -4.12 8.18 -3.77
N PHE A 24 -5.07 7.25 -3.69
CA PHE A 24 -5.49 6.37 -4.78
C PHE A 24 -6.77 6.91 -5.43
N GLU A 25 -6.67 7.41 -6.66
CA GLU A 25 -7.84 7.72 -7.51
C GLU A 25 -8.38 6.46 -8.19
N THR A 26 -7.50 5.51 -8.49
CA THR A 26 -7.81 4.19 -9.02
C THR A 26 -7.15 3.13 -8.15
N SER A 27 -7.42 1.85 -8.42
CA SER A 27 -6.73 0.76 -7.73
C SER A 27 -5.32 0.46 -8.24
N GLU A 28 -4.82 1.22 -9.22
CA GLU A 28 -3.54 0.95 -9.89
C GLU A 28 -2.52 2.08 -9.70
N ASP A 29 -2.98 3.31 -9.56
CA ASP A 29 -2.12 4.48 -9.44
C ASP A 29 -2.43 5.33 -8.20
N PHE A 30 -1.37 5.95 -7.67
CA PHE A 30 -1.47 6.83 -6.52
C PHE A 30 -0.53 8.02 -6.58
N ILE A 31 -0.88 9.06 -5.85
CA ILE A 31 -0.02 10.20 -5.52
C ILE A 31 0.58 9.95 -4.14
N PHE A 32 1.86 10.30 -3.97
CA PHE A 32 2.60 10.09 -2.73
C PHE A 32 2.88 11.43 -2.04
N THR A 33 2.71 11.49 -0.72
CA THR A 33 3.26 12.58 0.10
C THR A 33 4.22 11.98 1.12
N ASP A 34 5.43 12.52 1.18
CA ASP A 34 6.47 12.03 2.06
C ASP A 34 6.21 12.39 3.54
N LYS A 35 7.04 11.87 4.45
CA LYS A 35 6.94 12.13 5.90
C LYS A 35 7.15 13.61 6.29
N ASN A 36 7.71 14.43 5.39
CA ASN A 36 7.92 15.86 5.61
C ASN A 36 6.74 16.69 5.07
N GLY A 37 5.73 16.06 4.48
CA GLY A 37 4.58 16.73 3.88
C GLY A 37 4.83 17.21 2.44
N VAL A 38 5.89 16.75 1.78
CA VAL A 38 6.16 17.09 0.37
C VAL A 38 5.36 16.14 -0.52
N SER A 39 4.42 16.69 -1.28
CA SER A 39 3.62 15.93 -2.24
C SER A 39 4.34 15.76 -3.57
N HIS A 40 4.35 14.52 -4.06
CA HIS A 40 4.87 14.10 -5.36
C HIS A 40 3.69 13.84 -6.29
N PRO A 41 3.29 14.83 -7.11
CA PRO A 41 2.06 14.76 -7.91
C PRO A 41 2.16 13.78 -9.09
N GLU A 42 3.35 13.25 -9.38
CA GLU A 42 3.51 12.21 -10.39
C GLU A 42 2.84 10.89 -9.94
N LYS A 43 1.90 10.40 -10.75
CA LYS A 43 1.21 9.13 -10.52
C LYS A 43 2.22 7.98 -10.48
N GLN A 44 2.30 7.32 -9.33
CA GLN A 44 3.08 6.11 -9.08
C GLN A 44 2.20 4.88 -9.25
N LYS A 45 2.81 3.73 -9.57
CA LYS A 45 2.07 2.48 -9.76
C LYS A 45 2.12 1.60 -8.52
N LEU A 46 0.96 1.05 -8.16
CA LEU A 46 0.79 -0.08 -7.27
C LEU A 46 0.68 -1.35 -8.11
N PHE A 47 1.53 -2.34 -7.84
CA PHE A 47 1.44 -3.64 -8.50
C PHE A 47 0.77 -4.64 -7.57
N LEU A 48 -0.37 -5.18 -7.99
CA LEU A 48 -1.11 -6.19 -7.25
C LEU A 48 -1.01 -7.54 -7.95
N SER A 49 -0.81 -8.59 -7.19
CA SER A 49 -0.85 -9.96 -7.69
C SER A 49 -1.36 -10.92 -6.63
N GLU A 50 -1.99 -12.01 -7.07
CA GLU A 50 -2.38 -13.10 -6.20
C GLU A 50 -1.51 -14.33 -6.51
N LYS A 51 -0.85 -14.87 -5.49
CA LYS A 51 0.02 -16.04 -5.61
C LYS A 51 -0.27 -17.00 -4.46
N ASN A 52 -0.67 -18.23 -4.80
CA ASN A 52 -0.99 -19.29 -3.83
C ASN A 52 -2.03 -18.86 -2.77
N GLY A 53 -3.04 -18.08 -3.17
CA GLY A 53 -4.09 -17.58 -2.27
C GLY A 53 -3.68 -16.39 -1.39
N THR A 54 -2.46 -15.88 -1.58
CA THR A 54 -1.93 -14.70 -0.88
C THR A 54 -1.96 -13.50 -1.82
N LEU A 55 -2.56 -12.41 -1.36
CA LEU A 55 -2.53 -11.12 -2.06
C LEU A 55 -1.21 -10.40 -1.75
N GLN A 56 -0.49 -10.05 -2.80
CA GLN A 56 0.79 -9.36 -2.75
C GLN A 56 0.66 -8.00 -3.40
N LEU A 57 1.33 -7.01 -2.82
CA LEU A 57 1.50 -5.69 -3.39
C LEU A 57 2.98 -5.34 -3.53
N SER A 58 3.30 -4.41 -4.43
CA SER A 58 4.62 -3.79 -4.52
C SER A 58 4.47 -2.30 -4.75
N ILE A 59 5.23 -1.50 -3.99
CA ILE A 59 5.22 -0.04 -4.02
C ILE A 59 6.66 0.45 -4.24
N PRO A 60 7.16 0.48 -5.49
CA PRO A 60 8.58 0.69 -5.76
C PRO A 60 9.13 2.01 -5.20
N VAL A 61 8.33 3.08 -5.22
CA VAL A 61 8.74 4.41 -4.71
C VAL A 61 9.03 4.42 -3.21
N LEU A 62 8.49 3.46 -2.47
CA LEU A 62 8.71 3.32 -1.02
C LEU A 62 9.83 2.32 -0.69
N PHE A 63 10.55 1.81 -1.71
CA PHE A 63 11.50 0.69 -1.58
C PHE A 63 10.87 -0.57 -0.95
N GLU A 64 9.54 -0.69 -1.02
CA GLU A 64 8.81 -1.87 -0.56
C GLU A 64 8.85 -2.91 -1.67
N ALA A 65 9.77 -3.87 -1.54
CA ALA A 65 9.98 -4.90 -2.55
C ALA A 65 8.70 -5.73 -2.74
N ILE A 66 8.18 -6.28 -1.63
CA ILE A 66 6.93 -7.04 -1.60
C ILE A 66 6.21 -6.77 -0.26
N GLY A 67 4.92 -6.45 -0.34
CA GLY A 67 3.99 -6.41 0.78
C GLY A 67 3.00 -7.57 0.71
N ILE A 68 2.84 -8.34 1.79
CA ILE A 68 1.84 -9.41 1.89
C ILE A 68 0.64 -8.91 2.69
N ILE A 69 -0.51 -8.78 2.03
CA ILE A 69 -1.75 -8.30 2.67
C ILE A 69 -2.26 -9.35 3.66
N LYS A 70 -2.36 -8.95 4.93
CA LYS A 70 -2.90 -9.78 6.02
C LYS A 70 -4.38 -9.55 6.24
N SER A 71 -4.79 -8.30 6.34
CA SER A 71 -6.17 -7.91 6.60
C SER A 71 -6.51 -6.58 5.96
N VAL A 72 -7.76 -6.47 5.52
CA VAL A 72 -8.31 -5.30 4.85
C VAL A 72 -9.69 -5.04 5.46
N TYR A 73 -9.82 -3.86 6.03
CA TYR A 73 -11.04 -3.30 6.59
C TYR A 73 -11.34 -1.98 5.88
N ASP A 74 -12.55 -1.45 6.04
CA ASP A 74 -12.95 -0.22 5.37
C ASP A 74 -12.02 0.96 5.68
N ASN A 75 -11.49 1.03 6.91
CA ASN A 75 -10.63 2.11 7.40
C ASN A 75 -9.16 1.72 7.60
N GLU A 76 -8.79 0.47 7.37
CA GLU A 76 -7.48 -0.05 7.77
C GLU A 76 -6.98 -1.16 6.84
N ILE A 77 -5.73 -1.07 6.40
CA ILE A 77 -5.03 -2.13 5.67
C ILE A 77 -3.76 -2.50 6.46
N ILE A 78 -3.58 -3.79 6.75
CA ILE A 78 -2.39 -4.33 7.41
C ILE A 78 -1.67 -5.29 6.46
N TYR A 79 -0.36 -5.12 6.33
CA TYR A 79 0.46 -5.98 5.49
C TYR A 79 1.88 -6.14 6.03
N ASP A 80 2.50 -7.29 5.73
CA ASP A 80 3.92 -7.52 6.02
C ASP A 80 4.76 -7.00 4.85
N SER A 81 5.58 -5.97 5.07
CA SER A 81 6.57 -5.48 4.12
C SER A 81 7.90 -6.20 4.31
N PHE A 82 8.53 -6.61 3.21
CA PHE A 82 9.82 -7.28 3.20
C PHE A 82 10.86 -6.39 2.53
N GLU A 83 11.93 -6.11 3.27
CA GLU A 83 13.14 -5.47 2.76
C GLU A 83 14.01 -6.46 1.97
N LEU A 84 15.02 -5.94 1.25
CA LEU A 84 15.91 -6.75 0.40
C LEU A 84 16.73 -7.78 1.18
N ASP A 85 16.99 -7.52 2.47
CA ASP A 85 17.70 -8.42 3.38
C ASP A 85 16.78 -9.49 3.99
N GLY A 86 15.48 -9.46 3.67
CA GLY A 86 14.47 -10.34 4.21
C GLY A 86 13.89 -9.89 5.54
N THR A 87 14.31 -8.73 6.07
CA THR A 87 13.70 -8.13 7.25
C THR A 87 12.23 -7.86 6.99
N LYS A 88 11.39 -8.29 7.93
CA LYS A 88 9.94 -8.15 7.87
C LYS A 88 9.49 -7.07 8.84
N THR A 89 8.72 -6.13 8.32
CA THR A 89 8.06 -5.07 9.09
C THR A 89 6.57 -5.10 8.81
N GLU A 90 5.75 -5.20 9.86
CA GLU A 90 4.30 -5.05 9.70
C GLU A 90 3.98 -3.56 9.54
N LEU A 91 3.32 -3.23 8.43
CA LEU A 91 2.91 -1.87 8.10
C LEU A 91 1.39 -1.76 8.13
N LYS A 92 0.95 -0.56 8.48
CA LYS A 92 -0.44 -0.20 8.66
C LYS A 92 -0.76 1.07 7.90
N LEU A 93 -1.79 1.01 7.07
CA LEU A 93 -2.38 2.14 6.39
C LEU A 93 -3.75 2.42 7.01
N ILE A 94 -3.94 3.66 7.49
CA ILE A 94 -5.19 4.14 8.05
C ILE A 94 -5.85 5.10 7.08
N ARG A 95 -7.14 4.92 6.81
CA ARG A 95 -7.90 5.83 5.95
C ARG A 95 -8.06 7.20 6.62
N ILE A 96 -7.95 8.28 5.84
CA ILE A 96 -8.15 9.67 6.26
C ILE A 96 -9.15 10.42 5.39
#